data_AF-A0A0K8QBP7-F1
#
_entry.id   AF-A0A0K8QBP7-F1
#
_cell.length_a   1.000
_cell.length_b   1.000
_cell.length_c   1.000
_cell.angle_alpha   90.00
_cell.angle_beta   90.00
_cell.angle_gamma   90.00
#
_symmetry.space_group_name_H-M   'P 1'
#
loop_
_entity.id
_entity.type
_entity.pdbx_description
1 polymer ?
#
loop_
_entity_poly.entity_id
_entity_poly.type
_entity_poly.pdbx_seq_one_letter_code
_entity_poly.pdbx_strand_id
1 'polypeptide(L)'
;MDQRDRHQARIDRINASHDAKRVHTRASTWGIPFSWFSLFQESDRKDVVESGGRILTVRVWASLTDALDRARFAVANLALAAPDLDMLDDLTQLTEWLELFHVQSMVELDYGAVADKVYPDESPMDVRLGIECLAEGDMTGAAAAYRRLASRWIPIRQLARAS
;
A
#
# COMPACT_ATOMS: atom_id res chain seq x y z
N MET A 1 -25.21 -0.75 -3.91
CA MET A 1 -24.13 -0.77 -4.91
C MET A 1 -22.87 -1.19 -4.18
N ASP A 2 -22.38 -2.39 -4.48
CA ASP A 2 -21.25 -3.01 -3.82
C ASP A 2 -19.97 -2.18 -4.03
N GLN A 3 -19.01 -2.26 -3.11
CA GLN A 3 -17.73 -1.58 -3.22
C GLN A 3 -16.98 -2.04 -4.49
N ARG A 4 -17.12 -3.31 -4.84
CA ARG A 4 -16.64 -3.88 -6.10
C ARG A 4 -17.30 -3.20 -7.30
N ASP A 5 -18.62 -2.99 -7.28
CA ASP A 5 -19.34 -2.30 -8.35
C ASP A 5 -18.87 -0.85 -8.53
N ARG A 6 -18.59 -0.14 -7.42
CA ARG A 6 -18.10 1.25 -7.47
C ARG A 6 -16.66 1.33 -7.99
N HIS A 7 -15.81 0.39 -7.59
CA HIS A 7 -14.46 0.25 -8.11
C HIS A 7 -14.50 -0.07 -9.60
N GLN A 8 -15.26 -1.08 -10.00
CA GLN A 8 -15.44 -1.50 -11.39
C GLN A 8 -15.98 -0.36 -12.26
N ALA A 9 -17.03 0.34 -11.82
CA ALA A 9 -17.55 1.51 -12.55
C ALA A 9 -16.55 2.68 -12.65
N ARG A 10 -15.56 2.77 -11.77
CA ARG A 10 -14.46 3.74 -11.88
C ARG A 10 -13.41 3.27 -12.89
N ILE A 11 -13.02 2.00 -12.82
CA ILE A 11 -12.12 1.36 -13.79
C ILE A 11 -12.71 1.47 -15.20
N ASP A 12 -13.99 1.17 -15.36
CA ASP A 12 -14.70 1.25 -16.63
C ASP A 12 -14.73 2.69 -17.17
N ARG A 13 -14.94 3.69 -16.32
CA ARG A 13 -14.85 5.11 -16.71
C ARG A 13 -13.45 5.52 -17.17
N ILE A 14 -12.41 5.02 -16.51
CA ILE A 14 -11.02 5.30 -16.90
C ILE A 14 -10.72 4.60 -18.24
N ASN A 15 -11.10 3.33 -18.38
CA ASN A 15 -10.90 2.54 -19.59
C ASN A 15 -11.72 3.05 -20.80
N ALA A 16 -12.90 3.62 -20.57
CA ALA A 16 -13.77 4.19 -21.61
C ALA A 16 -13.26 5.54 -22.15
N SER A 17 -12.32 6.20 -21.46
CA SER A 17 -11.62 7.35 -22.02
C SER A 17 -10.64 6.84 -23.09
N HIS A 18 -10.85 7.26 -24.34
CA HIS A 18 -10.27 6.71 -25.58
C HIS A 18 -8.74 6.83 -25.75
N ASP A 19 -8.02 7.17 -24.68
CA ASP A 19 -6.58 7.40 -24.64
C ASP A 19 -5.95 6.29 -23.77
N ALA A 20 -5.32 5.32 -24.43
CA ALA A 20 -4.80 4.00 -24.01
C ALA A 20 -4.25 3.79 -22.56
N LYS A 21 -4.97 4.19 -21.52
CA LYS A 21 -4.63 3.98 -20.11
C LYS A 21 -5.22 2.65 -19.65
N ARG A 22 -4.54 1.55 -19.99
CA ARG A 22 -4.85 0.24 -19.40
C ARG A 22 -4.64 0.32 -17.89
N VAL A 23 -5.72 0.15 -17.12
CA VAL A 23 -5.62 0.01 -15.67
C VAL A 23 -5.38 -1.46 -15.32
N HIS A 24 -4.35 -1.70 -14.52
CA HIS A 24 -4.06 -3.02 -13.97
C HIS A 24 -4.22 -2.97 -12.45
N THR A 25 -4.97 -3.91 -11.90
CA THR A 25 -5.37 -3.88 -10.49
C THR A 25 -4.88 -5.13 -9.78
N ARG A 26 -4.27 -4.94 -8.60
CA ARG A 26 -4.12 -5.98 -7.58
C ARG A 26 -5.06 -5.64 -6.43
N ALA A 27 -5.73 -6.65 -5.88
CA ALA A 27 -6.68 -6.49 -4.78
C ALA A 27 -6.34 -7.44 -3.64
N SER A 28 -6.62 -7.01 -2.42
CA SER A 28 -6.54 -7.82 -1.21
C SER A 28 -7.87 -7.72 -0.46
N THR A 29 -8.39 -8.85 -0.01
CA THR A 29 -9.78 -8.96 0.47
C THR A 29 -9.98 -8.45 1.90
N TRP A 30 -8.95 -8.51 2.75
CA TRP A 30 -9.12 -8.36 4.21
C TRP A 30 -8.09 -7.42 4.88
N GLY A 31 -7.44 -6.57 4.08
CA GLY A 31 -6.46 -5.59 4.54
C GLY A 31 -5.45 -5.25 3.47
N ILE A 32 -4.63 -4.25 3.70
CA ILE A 32 -3.56 -3.85 2.78
C ILE A 32 -2.29 -4.63 3.13
N PRO A 33 -1.66 -5.34 2.17
CA PRO A 33 -0.35 -5.96 2.38
C PRO A 33 0.69 -4.90 2.74
N PHE A 34 1.53 -5.18 3.74
CA PHE A 34 2.51 -4.19 4.21
C PHE A 34 3.57 -3.86 3.15
N SER A 35 3.88 -4.82 2.26
CA SER A 35 4.71 -4.59 1.07
C SER A 35 4.17 -3.47 0.19
N TRP A 36 2.85 -3.25 0.11
CA TRP A 36 2.28 -2.17 -0.71
C TRP A 36 2.56 -0.79 -0.10
N PHE A 37 2.62 -0.69 1.23
CA PHE A 37 2.96 0.58 1.89
C PHE A 37 4.40 1.03 1.62
N SER A 38 5.30 0.11 1.28
CA SER A 38 6.69 0.47 0.92
C SER A 38 6.79 1.29 -0.37
N LEU A 39 5.74 1.29 -1.20
CA LEU A 39 5.69 2.09 -2.43
C LEU A 39 5.39 3.57 -2.18
N PHE A 40 4.88 3.91 -0.98
CA PHE A 40 4.34 5.22 -0.65
C PHE A 40 5.08 5.87 0.51
N GLN A 41 4.93 7.20 0.62
CA GLN A 41 5.42 8.03 1.71
C GLN A 41 4.31 8.97 2.19
N GLU A 42 4.47 9.50 3.40
CA GLU A 42 3.52 10.39 4.06
C GLU A 42 3.22 11.69 3.28
N SER A 43 4.20 12.12 2.48
CA SER A 43 4.18 13.32 1.63
C SER A 43 3.49 13.09 0.29
N ASP A 44 3.21 11.85 -0.08
CA ASP A 44 2.56 11.54 -1.33
C ASP A 44 1.16 12.17 -1.40
N ARG A 45 0.75 12.48 -2.63
CA ARG A 45 -0.58 13.03 -2.88
C ARG A 45 -1.62 12.04 -2.39
N LYS A 46 -2.56 12.53 -1.59
CA LYS A 46 -3.71 11.76 -1.09
C LYS A 46 -5.02 12.50 -1.24
N ASP A 47 -6.09 11.72 -1.39
CA ASP A 47 -7.47 12.19 -1.46
C ASP A 47 -8.30 11.37 -0.48
N VAL A 48 -9.14 12.07 0.29
CA VAL A 48 -10.02 11.47 1.31
C VAL A 48 -11.44 11.72 0.86
N VAL A 49 -12.14 10.64 0.52
CA VAL A 49 -13.51 10.70 0.05
C VAL A 49 -14.43 10.44 1.22
N GLU A 50 -15.24 11.43 1.59
CA GLU A 50 -16.16 11.35 2.73
C GLU A 50 -17.62 11.49 2.29
N SER A 51 -18.53 10.83 3.00
CA SER A 51 -19.97 11.00 2.81
C SER A 51 -20.73 10.59 4.06
N GLY A 52 -21.66 11.43 4.50
CA GLY A 52 -22.52 11.12 5.66
C GLY A 52 -21.74 10.92 6.96
N GLY A 53 -20.65 11.67 7.16
CA GLY A 53 -19.81 11.60 8.36
C GLY A 53 -18.93 10.35 8.44
N ARG A 54 -18.73 9.63 7.33
CA ARG A 54 -17.86 8.46 7.23
C ARG A 54 -16.87 8.62 6.09
N ILE A 55 -15.70 8.01 6.24
CA ILE A 55 -14.69 7.97 5.17
C ILE A 55 -15.02 6.79 4.27
N LEU A 56 -15.36 7.08 3.01
CA LEU A 56 -15.67 6.07 2.01
C LEU A 56 -14.43 5.39 1.47
N THR A 57 -13.36 6.16 1.26
CA THR A 57 -12.04 5.66 0.87
C THR A 57 -10.96 6.73 1.06
N VAL A 58 -9.72 6.29 1.17
CA VAL A 58 -8.52 7.10 1.04
C VAL A 58 -7.76 6.57 -0.16
N ARG A 59 -7.31 7.47 -1.04
CA ARG A 59 -6.48 7.13 -2.19
C ARG A 59 -5.14 7.84 -2.08
N VAL A 60 -4.07 7.10 -2.31
CA VAL A 60 -2.69 7.62 -2.32
C VAL A 60 -2.07 7.34 -3.68
N TRP A 61 -1.34 8.32 -4.22
CA TRP A 61 -0.69 8.20 -5.53
C TRP A 61 0.80 8.49 -5.45
N ALA A 62 1.58 7.66 -6.16
CA ALA A 62 3.00 7.86 -6.39
C ALA A 62 3.32 7.60 -7.87
N SER A 63 4.29 8.32 -8.43
CA SER A 63 4.76 7.99 -9.78
C SER A 63 5.36 6.57 -9.77
N LEU A 64 5.30 5.86 -10.90
CA LEU A 64 5.91 4.53 -10.99
C LEU A 64 7.40 4.58 -10.66
N THR A 65 8.07 5.67 -11.04
CA THR A 65 9.51 5.86 -10.76
C THR A 65 9.76 5.95 -9.25
N ASP A 66 9.03 6.82 -8.53
CA ASP A 66 9.20 6.94 -7.08
C ASP A 66 8.85 5.64 -6.35
N ALA A 67 7.78 4.96 -6.77
CA ALA A 67 7.36 3.68 -6.19
C ALA A 67 8.44 2.60 -6.39
N LEU A 68 9.04 2.49 -7.58
CA LEU A 68 10.10 1.54 -7.88
C LEU A 68 11.39 1.86 -7.11
N ASP A 69 11.78 3.12 -7.01
CA ASP A 69 12.98 3.52 -6.26
C ASP A 69 12.85 3.15 -4.78
N ARG A 70 11.68 3.41 -4.18
CA ARG A 70 11.37 3.04 -2.79
C ARG A 70 11.32 1.52 -2.61
N ALA A 71 10.70 0.79 -3.53
CA ALA A 71 10.62 -0.66 -3.48
C ALA A 71 12.02 -1.30 -3.56
N ARG A 72 12.87 -0.84 -4.49
CA ARG A 72 14.25 -1.31 -4.65
C ARG A 72 15.10 -1.02 -3.41
N PHE A 73 14.97 0.17 -2.83
CA PHE A 73 15.60 0.49 -1.56
C PHE A 73 15.17 -0.49 -0.46
N ALA A 74 13.86 -0.74 -0.34
CA ALA A 74 13.32 -1.66 0.65
C ALA A 74 13.80 -3.12 0.44
N VAL A 75 13.77 -3.63 -0.80
CA VAL A 75 14.28 -4.96 -1.16
C VAL A 75 15.76 -5.10 -0.80
N ALA A 76 16.59 -4.11 -1.16
CA ALA A 76 18.02 -4.16 -0.89
C ALA A 76 18.33 -4.23 0.62
N ASN A 77 17.64 -3.41 1.43
CA ASN A 77 17.84 -3.40 2.88
C ASN A 77 17.31 -4.67 3.54
N LEU A 78 16.13 -5.16 3.12
CA LEU A 78 15.57 -6.40 3.66
C LEU A 78 16.42 -7.63 3.29
N ALA A 79 16.93 -7.72 2.06
CA ALA A 79 17.78 -8.83 1.64
C ALA A 79 19.07 -8.94 2.47
N LEU A 80 19.60 -7.80 2.94
CA LEU A 80 20.79 -7.77 3.79
C LEU A 80 20.48 -8.02 5.26
N ALA A 81 19.44 -7.38 5.80
CA ALA A 81 19.16 -7.36 7.24
C ALA A 81 18.20 -8.47 7.70
N ALA A 82 17.29 -8.91 6.83
CA ALA A 82 16.21 -9.84 7.15
C ALA A 82 15.81 -10.69 5.92
N PRO A 83 16.72 -11.52 5.38
CA PRO A 83 16.49 -12.27 4.14
C PRO A 83 15.35 -13.31 4.24
N ASP A 84 15.04 -13.78 5.45
CA ASP A 84 13.99 -14.77 5.69
C ASP A 84 12.61 -14.14 5.96
N LEU A 85 12.46 -12.82 5.82
CA LEU A 85 11.20 -12.13 6.06
C LEU A 85 10.27 -12.27 4.84
N ASP A 86 9.07 -12.86 5.02
CA ASP A 86 8.06 -13.04 3.96
C ASP A 86 7.78 -11.77 3.12
N MET A 87 7.89 -10.60 3.76
CA MET A 87 7.70 -9.31 3.08
C MET A 87 8.69 -9.06 1.95
N LEU A 88 9.91 -9.61 2.02
CA LEU A 88 10.93 -9.48 0.98
C LEU A 88 10.46 -10.13 -0.33
N ASP A 89 9.94 -11.35 -0.25
CA ASP A 89 9.43 -12.09 -1.42
C ASP A 89 8.21 -11.38 -2.03
N ASP A 90 7.27 -10.96 -1.18
CA ASP A 90 6.09 -10.21 -1.61
C ASP A 90 6.47 -8.91 -2.34
N LEU A 91 7.45 -8.18 -1.79
CA LEU A 91 7.91 -6.91 -2.35
C LEU A 91 8.72 -7.11 -3.64
N THR A 92 9.53 -8.17 -3.72
CA THR A 92 10.28 -8.53 -4.93
C THR A 92 9.31 -8.81 -6.09
N GLN A 93 8.31 -9.67 -5.86
CA GLN A 93 7.28 -9.98 -6.86
C GLN A 93 6.44 -8.74 -7.23
N LEU A 94 6.18 -7.84 -6.27
CA LEU A 94 5.49 -6.59 -6.54
C LEU A 94 6.34 -5.66 -7.43
N THR A 95 7.64 -5.57 -7.16
CA THR A 95 8.59 -4.74 -7.91
C THR A 95 8.71 -5.24 -9.35
N GLU A 96 8.95 -6.54 -9.55
CA GLU A 96 9.02 -7.16 -10.87
C GLU A 96 7.76 -6.93 -11.70
N TRP A 97 6.58 -7.00 -11.06
CA TRP A 97 5.32 -6.70 -11.70
C TRP A 97 5.21 -5.22 -12.10
N LEU A 98 5.62 -4.30 -11.22
CA LEU A 98 5.61 -2.86 -11.50
C LEU A 98 6.55 -2.46 -12.64
N GLU A 99 7.65 -3.19 -12.83
CA GLU A 99 8.61 -2.95 -13.92
C GLU A 99 8.05 -3.26 -15.32
N LEU A 100 6.92 -3.98 -15.42
CA LEU A 100 6.25 -4.26 -16.69
C LEU A 100 5.51 -3.03 -17.26
N PHE A 101 5.36 -1.97 -16.47
CA PHE A 101 4.60 -0.78 -16.84
C PHE A 101 5.49 0.33 -17.40
N HIS A 102 4.89 1.21 -18.21
CA HIS A 102 5.60 2.36 -18.76
C HIS A 102 6.04 3.32 -17.65
N VAL A 103 7.23 3.90 -17.73
CA VAL A 103 7.83 4.76 -16.70
C VAL A 103 6.96 5.95 -16.26
N GLN A 104 6.12 6.47 -17.16
CA GLN A 104 5.19 7.57 -16.89
C GLN A 104 3.87 7.11 -16.22
N SER A 105 3.75 5.83 -15.86
CA SER A 105 2.59 5.31 -15.14
C SER A 105 2.53 5.85 -13.72
N MET A 106 1.35 5.78 -13.13
CA MET A 106 1.08 6.17 -11.75
C MET A 106 0.61 4.94 -10.98
N VAL A 107 1.08 4.79 -9.74
CA VAL A 107 0.62 3.76 -8.82
C VAL A 107 -0.41 4.39 -7.88
N GLU A 108 -1.58 3.77 -7.75
CA GLU A 108 -2.62 4.19 -6.82
C GLU A 108 -2.86 3.09 -5.79
N LEU A 109 -2.89 3.46 -4.51
CA LEU A 109 -3.41 2.63 -3.43
C LEU A 109 -4.78 3.15 -3.00
N ASP A 110 -5.84 2.40 -3.31
CA ASP A 110 -7.22 2.67 -2.88
C ASP A 110 -7.53 1.81 -1.65
N TYR A 111 -7.70 2.45 -0.50
CA TYR A 111 -8.00 1.76 0.77
C TYR A 111 -9.40 1.15 0.75
N GLY A 112 -10.30 1.72 -0.04
CA GLY A 112 -11.70 1.36 -0.01
C GLY A 112 -12.34 1.60 1.36
N ALA A 113 -13.37 0.82 1.69
CA ALA A 113 -14.15 1.01 2.91
C ALA A 113 -13.37 0.82 4.21
N VAL A 114 -12.18 0.20 4.17
CA VAL A 114 -11.32 0.05 5.34
C VAL A 114 -10.81 1.40 5.85
N ALA A 115 -10.79 2.42 4.98
CA ALA A 115 -10.36 3.77 5.31
C ALA A 115 -11.11 4.35 6.52
N ASP A 116 -12.42 4.09 6.64
CA ASP A 116 -13.26 4.52 7.77
C ASP A 116 -12.75 4.07 9.14
N LYS A 117 -11.95 3.00 9.18
CA LYS A 117 -11.46 2.41 10.42
C LYS A 117 -10.01 2.73 10.72
N VAL A 118 -9.24 3.13 9.70
CA VAL A 118 -7.78 3.23 9.81
C VAL A 118 -7.25 4.64 9.57
N TYR A 119 -8.06 5.53 8.98
CA TYR A 119 -7.63 6.91 8.75
C TYR A 119 -7.72 7.76 10.04
N PRO A 120 -6.74 8.66 10.32
CA PRO A 120 -5.49 8.87 9.57
C PRO A 120 -4.52 7.69 9.71
N ASP A 121 -3.86 7.34 8.61
CA ASP A 121 -2.95 6.18 8.54
C ASP A 121 -1.49 6.60 8.34
N GLU A 122 -0.62 6.12 9.21
CA GLU A 122 0.83 6.34 9.17
C GLU A 122 1.60 5.06 8.78
N SER A 123 0.91 4.05 8.26
CA SER A 123 1.52 2.77 7.88
C SER A 123 2.67 2.87 6.87
N PRO A 124 2.64 3.77 5.85
CA PRO A 124 3.82 3.99 4.99
C PRO A 124 5.07 4.39 5.78
N MET A 125 4.92 5.31 6.73
CA MET A 125 6.02 5.74 7.60
C MET A 125 6.50 4.60 8.51
N ASP A 126 5.59 3.86 9.14
CA ASP A 126 5.95 2.74 10.01
C ASP A 126 6.70 1.63 9.25
N VAL A 127 6.30 1.31 8.01
CA VAL A 127 7.02 0.35 7.18
C VAL A 127 8.41 0.86 6.83
N ARG A 128 8.52 2.12 6.38
CA ARG A 128 9.81 2.73 6.04
C ARG A 128 10.77 2.73 7.24
N LEU A 129 10.33 3.22 8.39
CA LEU A 129 11.12 3.25 9.62
C LEU A 129 11.51 1.83 10.07
N GLY A 130 10.61 0.86 9.93
CA GLY A 130 10.92 -0.54 10.26
C GLY A 130 12.08 -1.09 9.43
N ILE A 131 12.09 -0.81 8.13
CA ILE A 131 13.16 -1.24 7.21
C ILE A 131 14.47 -0.50 7.49
N GLU A 132 14.41 0.81 7.69
CA GLU A 132 15.58 1.64 8.04
C GLU A 132 16.23 1.15 9.34
N CYS A 133 15.45 0.92 10.40
CA CYS A 133 15.95 0.37 11.65
C CYS A 133 16.58 -1.02 11.48
N LEU A 134 15.98 -1.91 10.67
CA LEU A 134 16.58 -3.22 10.37
C LEU A 134 17.94 -3.07 9.67
N ALA A 135 18.04 -2.17 8.69
CA ALA A 135 19.27 -1.89 7.96
C ALA A 135 20.40 -1.37 8.88
N GLU A 136 20.04 -0.59 9.89
CA GLU A 136 20.97 -0.06 10.90
C GLU A 136 21.28 -1.05 12.03
N GLY A 137 20.62 -2.22 12.06
CA GLY A 137 20.72 -3.18 13.16
C GLY A 137 19.98 -2.75 14.44
N ASP A 138 19.16 -1.70 14.38
CA ASP A 138 18.29 -1.27 15.48
C ASP A 138 17.04 -2.15 15.57
N MET A 139 17.21 -3.30 16.22
CA MET A 139 16.10 -4.24 16.45
C MET A 139 14.99 -3.66 17.33
N THR A 140 15.30 -2.68 18.18
CA THR A 140 14.30 -2.06 19.08
C THR A 140 13.41 -1.11 18.31
N GLY A 141 14.00 -0.26 17.47
CA GLY A 141 13.29 0.62 16.55
C GLY A 141 12.43 -0.15 15.56
N ALA A 142 12.99 -1.20 14.95
CA ALA A 142 12.26 -2.09 14.04
C ALA A 142 11.04 -2.73 14.73
N ALA A 143 11.22 -3.26 15.94
CA ALA A 143 10.12 -3.83 16.72
C ALA A 143 9.07 -2.78 17.12
N ALA A 144 9.48 -1.54 17.42
CA ALA A 144 8.55 -0.46 17.74
C ALA A 144 7.70 -0.06 16.53
N ALA A 145 8.31 0.05 15.35
CA ALA A 145 7.61 0.32 14.11
C ALA A 145 6.61 -0.80 13.75
N TYR A 146 7.05 -2.06 13.83
CA TYR A 146 6.17 -3.20 13.62
C TYR A 146 5.00 -3.23 14.61
N ARG A 147 5.23 -2.93 15.90
CA ARG A 147 4.14 -2.88 16.89
C ARG A 147 3.08 -1.85 16.53
N ARG A 148 3.47 -0.63 16.12
CA ARG A 148 2.49 0.40 15.69
C ARG A 148 1.67 -0.07 14.49
N LEU A 149 2.35 -0.64 13.49
CA LEU A 149 1.71 -1.19 12.30
C LEU A 149 0.76 -2.34 12.64
N ALA A 150 1.19 -3.29 13.47
CA ALA A 150 0.39 -4.43 13.90
C ALA A 150 -0.82 -4.01 14.73
N SER A 151 -0.65 -3.11 15.71
CA SER A 151 -1.75 -2.58 16.52
C SER A 151 -2.82 -1.88 15.66
N ARG A 152 -2.42 -1.24 14.56
CA ARG A 152 -3.34 -0.59 13.62
C ARG A 152 -4.14 -1.60 12.78
N TRP A 153 -3.49 -2.66 12.27
CA TRP A 153 -4.10 -3.56 11.29
C TRP A 153 -4.66 -4.88 11.85
N ILE A 154 -4.23 -5.34 13.02
CA ILE A 154 -4.77 -6.57 13.65
C ILE A 154 -6.29 -6.47 13.88
N PRO A 155 -6.84 -5.39 14.48
CA PRO A 155 -8.28 -5.27 14.70
C PRO A 155 -9.09 -5.34 13.40
N ILE A 156 -8.57 -4.74 12.33
CA ILE A 156 -9.18 -4.78 10.99
C ILE A 156 -9.25 -6.21 10.45
N ARG A 157 -8.13 -6.94 10.53
CA ARG A 157 -8.06 -8.34 10.10
C ARG A 157 -8.96 -9.26 10.95
N GLN A 158 -9.20 -8.92 12.21
CA GLN A 158 -10.12 -9.67 13.09
C GLN A 158 -11.59 -9.44 12.70
N LEU A 159 -11.98 -8.21 12.39
CA LEU A 159 -13.33 -7.89 11.90
C LEU A 159 -13.66 -8.65 10.61
N ALA A 160 -12.69 -8.75 9.71
CA ALA A 160 -12.78 -9.52 8.47
C ALA A 160 -13.06 -11.01 8.71
N ARG A 161 -12.49 -11.61 9.76
CA ARG A 161 -12.68 -13.04 10.10
C ARG A 161 -14.01 -13.34 10.79
N ALA A 162 -14.65 -12.32 11.37
CA ALA A 162 -15.91 -12.43 12.09
C ALA A 162 -17.15 -12.14 11.22
N SER A 163 -16.95 -11.80 9.95
CA SER A 163 -18.00 -11.42 8.98
C SER A 163 -18.36 -12.56 8.03
#